data_AF-A0A8S9LVQ3-F1
#
_entry.id   AF-A0A8S9LVQ3-F1
#
_cell.length_a   1.000
_cell.length_b   1.000
_cell.length_c   1.000
_cell.angle_alpha   90.00
_cell.angle_beta   90.00
_cell.angle_gamma   90.00
#
_symmetry.space_group_name_H-M   'P 1'
#
loop_
_entity.id
_entity.type
_entity.pdbx_description
1 polymer ?
#
loop_
_entity_poly.entity_id
_entity_poly.type
_entity_poly.pdbx_seq_one_letter_code
_entity_poly.pdbx_strand_id
1 'polypeptide(L)'
;MAESSLLMFSARDLLATPSHEGLAYFVEKLFKPHETYEYQNAQALYKFCVVNFSNCLTQMLLKVYLHSPDDLIRFRAISLLSEALTGLRNRSFELSPVALDVIKPLLVSCLTMPEAKKPDTKMLRRIVSCVARNAMKLDPHGWDELGDCMLTLVNTDPVRAFNVFLDLPQLHVGFINRFFKHLIEEIEDTFKTCHFVPEETNPCVFSPRKGSLLLSLQVSGGFLQKIYYQKKRTRSSTT
;
A
#
# COMPACT_ATOMS: atom_id res chain seq x y z
N MET A 1 -10.47 23.34 -27.99
CA MET A 1 -11.52 22.29 -27.93
C MET A 1 -11.04 20.97 -28.53
N ALA A 2 -10.42 20.95 -29.72
CA ALA A 2 -9.93 19.71 -30.35
C ALA A 2 -8.88 18.93 -29.52
N GLU A 3 -7.92 19.61 -28.88
CA GLU A 3 -6.89 18.96 -28.07
C GLU A 3 -7.45 18.23 -26.83
N SER A 4 -8.44 18.82 -26.15
CA SER A 4 -9.09 18.17 -25.00
C SER A 4 -9.87 16.91 -25.42
N SER A 5 -10.55 16.96 -26.58
CA SER A 5 -11.24 15.80 -27.15
C SER A 5 -10.28 14.67 -27.53
N LEU A 6 -9.10 15.00 -28.09
CA LEU A 6 -8.07 14.02 -28.41
C LEU A 6 -7.51 13.36 -27.15
N LEU A 7 -7.17 14.15 -26.13
CA LEU A 7 -6.69 13.64 -24.84
C LEU A 7 -7.74 12.76 -24.15
N MET A 8 -9.02 13.13 -24.24
CA MET A 8 -10.13 12.32 -23.72
C MET A 8 -10.22 10.96 -24.39
N PHE A 9 -10.11 10.93 -25.73
CA PHE A 9 -10.12 9.68 -26.50
C PHE A 9 -8.93 8.80 -26.12
N SER A 10 -7.71 9.35 -26.13
CA SER A 10 -6.50 8.61 -25.78
C SER A 10 -6.49 8.13 -24.33
N ALA A 11 -7.04 8.90 -23.39
CA ALA A 11 -7.13 8.50 -21.99
C ALA A 11 -8.06 7.30 -21.81
N ARG A 12 -9.21 7.30 -22.51
CA ARG A 12 -10.14 6.17 -22.50
C ARG A 12 -9.53 4.94 -23.16
N ASP A 13 -8.91 5.09 -24.31
CA ASP A 13 -8.23 4.00 -25.00
C ASP A 13 -7.15 3.36 -24.12
N LEU A 14 -6.38 4.20 -23.42
CA LEU A 14 -5.32 3.74 -22.52
C LEU A 14 -5.84 3.05 -21.25
N LEU A 15 -6.90 3.60 -20.63
CA LEU A 15 -7.33 3.20 -19.27
C LEU A 15 -8.56 2.28 -19.24
N ALA A 16 -9.36 2.21 -20.31
CA ALA A 16 -10.53 1.33 -20.37
C ALA A 16 -10.18 -0.10 -20.78
N THR A 17 -8.92 -0.38 -21.11
CA THR A 17 -8.46 -1.72 -21.48
C THR A 17 -8.29 -2.60 -20.23
N PRO A 18 -8.62 -3.89 -20.31
CA PRO A 18 -8.41 -4.81 -19.18
C PRO A 18 -6.92 -5.14 -18.97
N SER A 19 -6.09 -5.06 -20.03
CA SER A 19 -4.66 -5.35 -20.02
C SER A 19 -3.82 -4.18 -19.50
N HIS A 20 -2.79 -4.47 -18.71
CA HIS A 20 -1.85 -3.49 -18.18
C HIS A 20 -0.71 -3.16 -19.16
N GLU A 21 -0.54 -3.92 -20.24
CA GLU A 21 0.60 -3.81 -21.17
C GLU A 21 0.63 -2.46 -21.90
N GLY A 22 -0.53 -1.97 -22.36
CA GLY A 22 -0.62 -0.65 -23.01
C GLY A 22 -0.18 0.48 -22.08
N LEU A 23 -0.56 0.40 -20.80
CA LEU A 23 -0.11 1.36 -19.80
C LEU A 23 1.38 1.18 -19.44
N ALA A 24 1.89 -0.05 -19.39
CA ALA A 24 3.31 -0.31 -19.15
C ALA A 24 4.19 0.35 -20.22
N TYR A 25 3.83 0.17 -21.50
CA TYR A 25 4.52 0.84 -22.62
C TYR A 25 4.38 2.36 -22.56
N PHE A 26 3.21 2.88 -22.16
CA PHE A 26 3.02 4.31 -21.95
C PHE A 26 3.88 4.86 -20.80
N VAL A 27 4.03 4.11 -19.71
CA VAL A 27 4.90 4.48 -18.58
C VAL A 27 6.34 4.65 -19.06
N GLU A 28 6.85 3.81 -19.96
CA GLU A 28 8.20 3.98 -20.50
C GLU A 28 8.38 5.31 -21.25
N LYS A 29 7.36 5.75 -22.01
CA LYS A 29 7.40 7.03 -22.73
C LYS A 29 7.55 8.23 -21.80
N LEU A 30 7.00 8.15 -20.59
CA LEU A 30 7.12 9.21 -19.57
C LEU A 30 8.54 9.37 -19.02
N PHE A 31 9.45 8.44 -19.31
CA PHE A 31 10.85 8.47 -18.87
C PHE A 31 11.83 8.62 -20.04
N LYS A 32 11.35 8.91 -21.25
CA LYS A 32 12.19 9.36 -22.37
C LYS A 32 12.76 10.77 -22.11
N PRO A 33 13.82 11.19 -22.85
CA PRO A 33 14.34 12.54 -22.74
C PRO A 33 13.25 13.59 -22.95
N HIS A 34 13.27 14.65 -22.13
CA HIS A 34 12.16 15.60 -21.99
C HIS A 34 11.91 16.45 -23.24
N GLU A 35 12.89 16.50 -24.13
CA GLU A 35 12.84 17.24 -25.40
C GLU A 35 12.13 16.46 -26.52
N THR A 36 11.83 15.17 -26.29
CA THR A 36 11.17 14.35 -27.30
C THR A 36 9.67 14.67 -27.38
N TYR A 37 9.14 14.71 -28.60
CA TYR A 37 7.70 14.85 -28.86
C TYR A 37 6.89 13.75 -28.16
N GLU A 38 7.43 12.54 -28.10
CA GLU A 38 6.82 11.41 -27.37
C GLU A 38 6.67 11.68 -25.87
N TYR A 39 7.70 12.23 -25.22
CA TYR A 39 7.62 12.61 -23.81
C TYR A 39 6.57 13.70 -23.58
N GLN A 40 6.57 14.75 -24.40
CA GLN A 40 5.65 15.88 -24.24
C GLN A 40 4.18 15.43 -24.35
N ASN A 41 3.87 14.61 -25.36
CA ASN A 41 2.55 14.03 -25.53
C ASN A 41 2.18 13.09 -24.39
N ALA A 42 3.09 12.20 -23.99
CA ALA A 42 2.84 11.28 -22.88
C ALA A 42 2.61 12.07 -21.57
N GLN A 43 3.39 13.11 -21.32
CA GLN A 43 3.25 13.94 -20.14
C GLN A 43 1.93 14.71 -20.12
N ALA A 44 1.50 15.27 -21.26
CA ALA A 44 0.22 15.94 -21.39
C ALA A 44 -0.94 14.97 -21.10
N LEU A 45 -0.90 13.78 -21.70
CA LEU A 45 -1.89 12.74 -21.46
C LEU A 45 -1.89 12.26 -20.01
N TYR A 46 -0.73 12.04 -19.41
CA TYR A 46 -0.62 11.63 -18.02
C TYR A 46 -1.21 12.67 -17.07
N LYS A 47 -0.84 13.96 -17.23
CA LYS A 47 -1.42 15.06 -16.44
C LYS A 47 -2.94 15.12 -16.60
N PHE A 48 -3.44 14.93 -17.82
CA PHE A 48 -4.87 14.87 -18.10
C PHE A 48 -5.55 13.69 -17.39
N CYS A 49 -4.96 12.49 -17.42
CA CYS A 49 -5.45 11.31 -16.71
C CYS A 49 -5.45 11.49 -15.19
N VAL A 50 -4.42 12.12 -14.62
CA VAL A 50 -4.34 12.41 -13.18
C VAL A 50 -5.51 13.26 -12.73
N VAL A 51 -5.97 14.21 -13.55
CA VAL A 51 -7.07 15.12 -13.20
C VAL A 51 -8.44 14.51 -13.46
N ASN A 52 -8.62 13.82 -14.59
CA ASN A 52 -9.95 13.42 -15.07
C ASN A 52 -10.28 11.94 -14.86
N PHE A 53 -9.27 11.10 -14.67
CA PHE A 53 -9.40 9.64 -14.61
C PHE A 53 -8.61 9.02 -13.45
N SER A 54 -8.48 9.74 -12.33
CA SER A 54 -7.61 9.35 -11.22
C SER A 54 -7.93 7.96 -10.66
N ASN A 55 -9.22 7.58 -10.61
CA ASN A 55 -9.67 6.26 -10.19
C ASN A 55 -9.10 5.16 -11.09
N CYS A 56 -9.34 5.25 -12.40
CA CYS A 56 -8.87 4.27 -13.38
C CYS A 56 -7.34 4.26 -13.48
N LEU A 57 -6.71 5.43 -13.46
CA LEU A 57 -5.25 5.55 -13.47
C LEU A 57 -4.63 4.87 -12.24
N THR A 58 -5.21 5.04 -11.05
CA THR A 58 -4.76 4.38 -9.83
C THR A 58 -4.82 2.86 -9.97
N GLN A 59 -5.97 2.34 -10.40
CA GLN A 59 -6.17 0.91 -10.62
C GLN A 59 -5.15 0.35 -11.63
N MET A 60 -4.97 1.03 -12.75
CA MET A 60 -4.11 0.54 -13.83
C MET A 60 -2.62 0.61 -13.47
N LEU A 61 -2.16 1.67 -12.79
CA LEU A 61 -0.78 1.74 -12.32
C LEU A 61 -0.46 0.66 -11.26
N LEU A 62 -1.42 0.31 -10.38
CA LEU A 62 -1.27 -0.82 -9.46
C LEU A 62 -1.18 -2.14 -10.22
N LYS A 63 -1.98 -2.35 -11.27
CA LYS A 63 -1.87 -3.54 -12.12
C LYS A 63 -0.51 -3.63 -12.83
N VAL A 64 0.00 -2.51 -13.34
CA VAL A 64 1.35 -2.47 -13.95
C VAL A 64 2.41 -2.85 -12.91
N TYR A 65 2.35 -2.30 -11.71
CA TYR A 65 3.27 -2.67 -10.63
C TYR A 65 3.17 -4.15 -10.26
N LEU A 66 1.96 -4.71 -10.21
CA LEU A 66 1.72 -6.10 -9.80
C LEU A 66 2.14 -7.12 -10.87
N HIS A 67 1.92 -6.82 -12.16
CA HIS A 67 2.00 -7.81 -13.23
C HIS A 67 3.13 -7.58 -14.24
N SER A 68 3.75 -6.39 -14.26
CA SER A 68 4.84 -6.16 -15.19
C SER A 68 6.05 -7.03 -14.83
N PRO A 69 6.67 -7.72 -15.81
CA PRO A 69 7.87 -8.51 -15.58
C PRO A 69 9.14 -7.64 -15.42
N ASP A 70 9.07 -6.35 -15.76
CA ASP A 70 10.20 -5.43 -15.70
C ASP A 70 10.16 -4.59 -14.41
N ASP A 71 11.14 -4.81 -13.54
CA ASP A 71 11.38 -4.06 -12.30
C ASP A 71 11.40 -2.55 -12.48
N LEU A 72 12.01 -2.06 -13.56
CA LEU A 72 12.11 -0.64 -13.84
C LEU A 72 10.73 -0.06 -14.17
N ILE A 73 9.92 -0.78 -14.95
CA ILE A 73 8.54 -0.39 -15.26
C ILE A 73 7.69 -0.42 -13.99
N ARG A 74 7.82 -1.47 -13.16
CA ARG A 74 7.14 -1.55 -11.84
C ARG A 74 7.46 -0.31 -10.99
N PHE A 75 8.75 -0.02 -10.81
CA PHE A 75 9.21 1.13 -10.03
C PHE A 75 8.69 2.47 -10.59
N ARG A 76 8.73 2.65 -11.90
CA ARG A 76 8.22 3.86 -12.57
C ARG A 76 6.71 4.02 -12.35
N ALA A 77 5.94 2.95 -12.47
CA ALA A 77 4.49 2.98 -12.28
C ALA A 77 4.11 3.36 -10.85
N ILE A 78 4.76 2.76 -9.84
CA ILE A 78 4.47 3.06 -8.43
C ILE A 78 4.97 4.46 -8.02
N SER A 79 6.05 4.94 -8.63
CA SER A 79 6.53 6.32 -8.48
C SER A 79 5.51 7.33 -9.01
N LEU A 80 5.04 7.15 -10.24
CA LEU A 80 4.01 7.99 -10.86
C LEU A 80 2.73 7.98 -10.02
N LEU A 81 2.30 6.82 -9.53
CA LEU A 81 1.11 6.73 -8.70
C LEU A 81 1.28 7.47 -7.36
N SER A 82 2.41 7.28 -6.70
CA SER A 82 2.72 7.98 -5.44
C SER A 82 2.72 9.49 -5.62
N GLU A 83 3.24 10.00 -6.75
CA GLU A 83 3.26 11.42 -7.05
C GLU A 83 1.85 11.96 -7.33
N ALA A 84 1.10 11.29 -8.20
CA ALA A 84 -0.28 11.66 -8.54
C ALA A 84 -1.16 11.77 -7.29
N LEU A 85 -1.16 10.74 -6.42
CA LEU A 85 -1.97 10.74 -5.21
C LEU A 85 -1.52 11.81 -4.20
N THR A 86 -0.22 12.13 -4.15
CA THR A 86 0.27 13.22 -3.30
C THR A 86 -0.25 14.58 -3.79
N GLY A 87 -0.20 14.82 -5.10
CA GLY A 87 -0.74 16.04 -5.72
C GLY A 87 -2.26 16.17 -5.55
N LEU A 88 -2.98 15.05 -5.72
CA LEU A 88 -4.43 14.98 -5.57
C LEU A 88 -4.89 15.18 -4.12
N ARG A 89 -4.17 14.62 -3.15
CA ARG A 89 -4.44 14.82 -1.71
C ARG A 89 -4.44 16.30 -1.32
N ASN A 90 -3.55 17.09 -1.92
CA ASN A 90 -3.47 18.53 -1.65
C ASN A 90 -4.67 19.32 -2.23
N ARG A 91 -5.49 18.69 -3.08
CA ARG A 91 -6.67 19.27 -3.73
C ARG A 91 -7.99 18.68 -3.19
N SER A 92 -7.95 17.99 -2.05
CA SER A 92 -9.11 17.31 -1.45
C SER A 92 -9.79 16.30 -2.39
N PHE A 93 -9.03 15.70 -3.30
CA PHE A 93 -9.53 14.64 -4.17
C PHE A 93 -9.84 13.36 -3.38
N GLU A 94 -10.95 12.71 -3.74
CA GLU A 94 -11.40 11.47 -3.13
C GLU A 94 -11.63 10.38 -4.18
N LEU A 95 -11.15 9.18 -3.89
CA LEU A 95 -11.42 7.99 -4.70
C LEU A 95 -12.89 7.63 -4.57
N SER A 96 -13.51 7.20 -5.67
CA SER A 96 -14.91 6.78 -5.61
C SER A 96 -15.07 5.46 -4.85
N PRO A 97 -16.22 5.21 -4.19
CA PRO A 97 -16.49 3.94 -3.51
C PRO A 97 -16.31 2.73 -4.44
N VAL A 98 -16.86 2.81 -5.66
CA VAL A 98 -16.75 1.75 -6.68
C VAL A 98 -15.30 1.47 -7.06
N ALA A 99 -14.45 2.50 -7.15
CA ALA A 99 -13.04 2.31 -7.44
C ALA A 99 -12.29 1.68 -6.26
N LEU A 100 -12.66 2.03 -5.03
CA LEU A 100 -12.03 1.48 -3.83
C LEU A 100 -12.26 -0.03 -3.70
N ASP A 101 -13.42 -0.55 -4.09
CA ASP A 101 -13.69 -1.99 -4.05
C ASP A 101 -12.74 -2.80 -4.94
N VAL A 102 -12.19 -2.17 -5.99
CA VAL A 102 -11.19 -2.78 -6.87
C VAL A 102 -9.76 -2.45 -6.42
N ILE A 103 -9.51 -1.22 -5.97
CA ILE A 103 -8.17 -0.75 -5.57
C ILE A 103 -7.70 -1.42 -4.28
N LYS A 104 -8.58 -1.61 -3.29
CA LYS A 104 -8.26 -2.24 -1.99
C LYS A 104 -7.60 -3.62 -2.16
N PRO A 105 -8.23 -4.62 -2.83
CA PRO A 105 -7.63 -5.93 -3.01
C PRO A 105 -6.37 -5.89 -3.88
N LEU A 106 -6.32 -5.05 -4.92
CA LEU A 106 -5.11 -4.87 -5.73
C LEU A 106 -3.93 -4.38 -4.90
N LEU A 107 -4.16 -3.39 -4.02
CA LEU A 107 -3.09 -2.87 -3.17
C LEU A 107 -2.63 -3.91 -2.15
N VAL A 108 -3.53 -4.69 -1.56
CA VAL A 108 -3.17 -5.82 -0.68
C VAL A 108 -2.24 -6.79 -1.42
N SER A 109 -2.59 -7.18 -2.66
CA SER A 109 -1.72 -8.02 -3.49
C SER A 109 -0.35 -7.40 -3.78
N CYS A 110 -0.29 -6.08 -4.02
CA CYS A 110 0.97 -5.36 -4.20
C CYS A 110 1.85 -5.41 -2.93
N LEU A 111 1.23 -5.38 -1.75
CA LEU A 111 1.94 -5.42 -0.46
C LEU A 111 2.44 -6.82 -0.11
N THR A 112 1.77 -7.87 -0.56
CA THR A 112 2.16 -9.26 -0.31
C THR A 112 3.12 -9.83 -1.34
N MET A 113 3.51 -9.05 -2.35
CA MET A 113 4.52 -9.45 -3.34
C MET A 113 5.85 -9.84 -2.65
N PRO A 114 6.41 -11.03 -2.98
CA PRO A 114 7.62 -11.56 -2.33
C PRO A 114 8.90 -10.78 -2.68
N GLU A 115 8.92 -10.04 -3.80
CA GLU A 115 10.11 -9.37 -4.34
C GLU A 115 10.07 -7.84 -4.26
N ALA A 116 9.14 -7.24 -3.51
CA ALA A 116 9.06 -5.79 -3.48
C ALA A 116 10.35 -5.17 -2.90
N LYS A 117 10.98 -4.28 -3.65
CA LYS A 117 12.28 -3.71 -3.28
C LYS A 117 12.09 -2.58 -2.25
N LYS A 118 13.13 -2.33 -1.44
CA LYS A 118 13.16 -1.23 -0.45
C LYS A 118 12.69 0.15 -0.97
N PRO A 119 13.06 0.63 -2.19
CA PRO A 119 12.61 1.95 -2.65
C PRO A 119 11.09 2.04 -2.84
N ASP A 120 10.43 0.95 -3.18
CA ASP A 120 8.97 0.91 -3.39
C ASP A 120 8.23 1.17 -2.09
N THR A 121 8.85 0.84 -0.95
CA THR A 121 8.21 0.90 0.37
C THR A 121 7.77 2.33 0.74
N LYS A 122 8.54 3.36 0.38
CA LYS A 122 8.17 4.76 0.61
C LYS A 122 6.98 5.20 -0.25
N MET A 123 6.91 4.70 -1.49
CA MET A 123 5.84 4.99 -2.43
C MET A 123 4.55 4.27 -1.99
N LEU A 124 4.67 2.97 -1.68
CA LEU A 124 3.59 2.15 -1.12
C LEU A 124 3.04 2.75 0.17
N ARG A 125 3.89 3.24 1.09
CA ARG A 125 3.45 3.95 2.30
C ARG A 125 2.47 5.08 1.99
N ARG A 126 2.82 5.93 1.01
CA ARG A 126 1.98 7.08 0.61
C ARG A 126 0.67 6.63 -0.02
N ILE A 127 0.73 5.60 -0.87
CA ILE A 127 -0.43 5.03 -1.56
C ILE A 127 -1.38 4.40 -0.54
N VAL A 128 -0.89 3.52 0.33
CA VAL A 128 -1.65 2.89 1.42
C VAL A 128 -2.30 3.94 2.32
N SER A 129 -1.54 4.96 2.75
CA SER A 129 -2.09 6.07 3.54
C SER A 129 -3.22 6.82 2.81
N CYS A 130 -3.08 7.04 1.51
CA CYS A 130 -4.09 7.72 0.70
C CYS A 130 -5.35 6.88 0.57
N VAL A 131 -5.23 5.62 0.15
CA VAL A 131 -6.37 4.72 -0.02
C VAL A 131 -7.06 4.46 1.33
N ALA A 132 -6.30 4.30 2.41
CA ALA A 132 -6.86 4.02 3.74
C ALA A 132 -7.68 5.19 4.25
N ARG A 133 -7.20 6.43 4.02
CA ARG A 133 -7.97 7.64 4.35
C ARG A 133 -9.30 7.68 3.58
N ASN A 134 -9.29 7.35 2.30
CA ASN A 134 -10.50 7.33 1.47
C ASN A 134 -11.47 6.24 1.91
N ALA A 135 -10.99 5.02 2.15
CA ALA A 135 -11.80 3.91 2.63
C ALA A 135 -12.44 4.22 3.99
N MET A 136 -11.63 4.67 4.97
CA MET A 136 -12.10 4.95 6.34
C MET A 136 -13.03 6.16 6.43
N LYS A 137 -12.95 7.10 5.49
CA LYS A 137 -13.89 8.22 5.41
C LYS A 137 -15.29 7.76 5.01
N LEU A 138 -15.39 6.75 4.15
CA LEU A 138 -16.65 6.20 3.67
C LEU A 138 -17.23 5.18 4.65
N ASP A 139 -16.39 4.29 5.17
CA ASP A 139 -16.76 3.28 6.15
C ASP A 139 -15.58 3.10 7.14
N PRO A 140 -15.75 3.46 8.43
CA PRO A 140 -14.72 3.26 9.45
C PRO A 140 -14.23 1.81 9.61
N HIS A 141 -15.00 0.84 9.12
CA HIS A 141 -14.66 -0.59 9.10
C HIS A 141 -14.38 -1.13 7.68
N GLY A 142 -14.37 -0.27 6.66
CA GLY A 142 -14.45 -0.66 5.25
C GLY A 142 -13.18 -1.24 4.62
N TRP A 143 -12.18 -1.62 5.43
CA TRP A 143 -10.95 -2.25 4.95
C TRP A 143 -10.31 -3.18 5.98
N ASP A 144 -11.09 -4.15 6.46
CA ASP A 144 -10.62 -5.17 7.39
C ASP A 144 -9.44 -5.98 6.82
N GLU A 145 -9.40 -6.20 5.51
CA GLU A 145 -8.34 -6.95 4.81
C GLU A 145 -6.96 -6.28 4.94
N LEU A 146 -6.92 -4.97 5.18
CA LEU A 146 -5.68 -4.26 5.45
C LEU A 146 -5.06 -4.72 6.77
N GLY A 147 -5.88 -5.04 7.77
CA GLY A 147 -5.43 -5.55 9.07
C GLY A 147 -4.77 -6.92 8.92
N ASP A 148 -5.38 -7.82 8.17
CA ASP A 148 -4.83 -9.17 7.90
C ASP A 148 -3.53 -9.08 7.09
N CYS A 149 -3.47 -8.18 6.11
CA CYS A 149 -2.26 -7.88 5.36
C CYS A 149 -1.15 -7.35 6.28
N MET A 150 -1.47 -6.43 7.19
CA MET A 150 -0.52 -5.90 8.17
C MET A 150 0.07 -7.00 9.04
N LEU A 151 -0.78 -7.89 9.59
CA LEU A 151 -0.33 -9.02 10.41
C LEU A 151 0.61 -9.93 9.62
N THR A 152 0.19 -10.33 8.41
CA THR A 152 1.01 -11.16 7.51
C THR A 152 2.38 -10.53 7.24
N LEU A 153 2.43 -9.22 6.99
CA LEU A 153 3.70 -8.52 6.77
C LEU A 153 4.53 -8.42 8.06
N VAL A 154 3.92 -8.16 9.21
CA VAL A 154 4.65 -8.10 10.50
C VAL A 154 5.34 -9.43 10.82
N ASN A 155 4.69 -10.55 10.49
CA ASN A 155 5.22 -11.89 10.76
C ASN A 155 6.30 -12.33 9.77
N THR A 156 6.33 -11.76 8.56
CA THR A 156 7.26 -12.14 7.49
C THR A 156 8.42 -11.14 7.33
N ASP A 157 8.10 -9.85 7.24
CA ASP A 157 9.06 -8.74 7.13
C ASP A 157 8.57 -7.53 7.97
N PRO A 158 8.86 -7.53 9.28
CA PRO A 158 8.38 -6.50 10.19
C PRO A 158 8.93 -5.10 9.90
N VAL A 159 10.16 -5.02 9.38
CA VAL A 159 10.77 -3.73 9.01
C VAL A 159 10.04 -3.13 7.82
N ARG A 160 9.69 -3.94 6.82
CA ARG A 160 8.85 -3.50 5.70
C ARG A 160 7.45 -3.14 6.17
N ALA A 161 6.82 -3.95 7.01
CA ALA A 161 5.50 -3.68 7.57
C ALA A 161 5.48 -2.28 8.22
N PHE A 162 6.42 -2.02 9.13
CA PHE A 162 6.56 -0.72 9.79
C PHE A 162 6.71 0.41 8.78
N ASN A 163 7.57 0.23 7.78
CA ASN A 163 7.81 1.24 6.77
C ASN A 163 6.62 1.46 5.83
N VAL A 164 5.76 0.47 5.56
CA VAL A 164 4.56 0.68 4.74
C VAL A 164 3.47 1.38 5.56
N PHE A 165 3.25 0.95 6.80
CA PHE A 165 2.07 1.35 7.58
C PHE A 165 2.28 2.56 8.48
N LEU A 166 3.48 3.15 8.48
CA LEU A 166 3.82 4.29 9.33
C LEU A 166 2.86 5.49 9.19
N ASP A 167 2.43 5.79 7.96
CA ASP A 167 1.64 6.98 7.62
C ASP A 167 0.13 6.69 7.55
N LEU A 168 -0.33 5.55 8.07
CA LEU A 168 -1.75 5.28 8.14
C LEU A 168 -2.48 6.43 8.88
N PRO A 169 -3.68 6.82 8.40
CA PRO A 169 -4.52 7.79 9.11
C PRO A 169 -4.85 7.27 10.52
N GLN A 170 -5.43 8.12 11.38
CA GLN A 170 -5.88 7.66 12.69
C GLN A 170 -6.83 6.47 12.49
N LEU A 171 -6.38 5.29 12.90
CA LEU A 171 -7.09 4.06 12.67
C LEU A 171 -8.26 4.04 13.64
N HIS A 172 -9.44 3.65 13.17
CA HIS A 172 -10.60 3.51 14.04
C HIS A 172 -10.27 2.52 15.18
N VAL A 173 -10.82 2.78 16.37
CA VAL A 173 -10.55 1.97 17.57
C VAL A 173 -10.83 0.49 17.33
N GLY A 174 -11.83 0.18 16.50
CA GLY A 174 -12.14 -1.19 16.07
C GLY A 174 -11.00 -1.87 15.32
N PHE A 175 -10.38 -1.16 14.36
CA PHE A 175 -9.22 -1.66 13.61
C PHE A 175 -8.03 -1.89 14.55
N ILE A 176 -7.72 -0.90 15.39
CA ILE A 176 -6.62 -0.98 16.37
C ILE A 176 -6.84 -2.17 17.32
N ASN A 177 -8.06 -2.33 17.84
CA ASN A 177 -8.36 -3.40 18.78
C ASN A 177 -8.32 -4.79 18.12
N ARG A 178 -8.77 -4.93 16.87
CA ARG A 178 -8.68 -6.19 16.14
C ARG A 178 -7.22 -6.57 15.85
N PHE A 179 -6.43 -5.61 15.38
CA PHE A 179 -4.99 -5.80 15.17
C PHE A 179 -4.28 -6.20 16.47
N PHE A 180 -4.54 -5.50 17.59
CA PHE A 180 -3.97 -5.88 18.89
C PHE A 180 -4.47 -7.23 19.38
N LYS A 181 -5.75 -7.56 19.19
CA LYS A 181 -6.31 -8.85 19.59
C LYS A 181 -5.58 -9.99 18.88
N HIS A 182 -5.45 -9.91 17.56
CA HIS A 182 -4.71 -10.90 16.78
C HIS A 182 -3.22 -10.94 17.12
N LEU A 183 -2.58 -9.79 17.31
CA LEU A 183 -1.19 -9.74 17.75
C LEU A 183 -1.00 -10.43 19.12
N ILE A 184 -1.90 -10.21 20.06
CA ILE A 184 -1.88 -10.85 21.38
C ILE A 184 -2.12 -12.36 21.25
N GLU A 185 -3.12 -12.79 20.48
CA GLU A 185 -3.39 -14.21 20.22
C GLU A 185 -2.18 -14.92 19.61
N GLU A 186 -1.52 -14.29 18.64
CA GLU A 186 -0.33 -14.85 17.98
C GLU A 186 0.89 -14.89 18.90
N ILE A 187 1.07 -13.87 19.75
CA ILE A 187 2.09 -13.88 20.81
C ILE A 187 1.80 -14.99 21.82
N GLU A 188 0.55 -15.11 22.29
CA GLU A 188 0.14 -16.15 23.25
C GLU A 188 0.32 -17.56 22.68
N ASP A 189 -0.02 -17.79 21.42
CA ASP A 189 0.22 -19.09 20.76
C ASP A 189 1.72 -19.36 20.56
N THR A 190 2.51 -18.33 20.28
CA THR A 190 3.99 -18.43 20.24
C THR A 190 4.56 -18.78 21.62
N PHE A 191 3.99 -18.24 22.71
CA PHE A 191 4.40 -18.57 24.09
C PHE A 191 3.93 -19.96 24.52
N LYS A 192 2.70 -20.37 24.18
CA LYS A 192 2.19 -21.73 24.45
C LYS A 192 3.00 -22.80 23.74
N THR A 193 3.42 -22.55 22.49
CA THR A 193 4.33 -23.44 21.75
C THR A 193 5.79 -23.40 22.23
N CYS A 194 6.16 -22.51 23.16
CA CYS A 194 7.45 -22.53 23.83
C CYS A 194 7.43 -23.31 25.16
N HIS A 195 6.26 -23.56 25.74
CA HIS A 195 6.12 -24.41 26.92
C HIS A 195 5.64 -25.81 26.53
N PHE A 196 6.50 -26.62 25.90
CA PHE A 196 6.56 -28.09 26.00
C PHE A 196 7.62 -28.62 25.01
N VAL A 197 8.89 -28.58 25.41
CA VAL A 197 9.88 -29.58 25.00
C VAL A 197 10.63 -29.96 26.28
N PRO A 198 10.42 -31.15 26.83
CA PRO A 198 11.28 -31.64 27.91
C PRO A 198 12.71 -31.74 27.37
N GLU A 199 13.66 -31.16 28.10
CA GLU A 199 15.09 -31.26 27.81
C GLU A 199 15.53 -32.73 27.76
N GLU A 200 15.73 -33.29 26.57
CA GLU A 200 16.74 -34.32 26.37
C GLU A 200 17.50 -34.06 25.05
N THR A 201 18.72 -33.55 25.22
CA THR A 201 19.86 -33.58 24.28
C THR A 201 19.63 -33.21 22.82
N ASN A 202 19.80 -31.93 22.47
CA ASN A 202 20.53 -31.46 21.28
C ASN A 202 20.62 -29.92 21.28
N PRO A 203 21.72 -29.31 20.80
CA PRO A 203 21.90 -27.87 20.87
C PRO A 203 20.82 -27.15 20.05
N CYS A 204 20.15 -26.21 20.70
CA CYS A 204 19.05 -25.40 20.17
C CYS A 204 19.32 -24.90 18.76
N VAL A 205 18.66 -25.50 17.76
CA VAL A 205 18.41 -24.83 16.50
C VAL A 205 17.37 -23.75 16.79
N PHE A 206 17.84 -22.54 17.09
CA PHE A 206 16.98 -21.36 17.15
C PHE A 206 16.28 -21.23 15.79
N SER A 207 14.96 -21.48 15.78
CA SER A 207 14.15 -21.26 14.58
C SER A 207 14.22 -19.78 14.19
N PRO A 208 14.57 -19.43 12.94
CA PRO A 208 14.76 -18.04 12.49
C PRO A 208 13.53 -17.15 12.72
N ARG A 209 12.33 -17.74 12.80
CA ARG A 209 11.07 -17.02 13.03
C ARG A 209 10.97 -16.39 14.43
N LYS A 210 11.51 -17.05 15.47
CA LYS A 210 11.34 -16.63 16.87
C LYS A 210 12.24 -15.44 17.25
N GLY A 211 13.45 -15.36 16.67
CA GLY A 211 14.35 -14.21 16.83
C GLY A 211 13.84 -12.96 16.11
N SER A 212 13.19 -13.13 14.95
CA SER A 212 12.67 -12.03 14.14
C SER A 212 11.53 -11.26 14.81
N LEU A 213 10.64 -11.96 15.55
CA LEU A 213 9.50 -11.37 16.29
C LEU A 213 9.91 -10.54 17.52
N LEU A 214 10.95 -10.97 18.26
CA LEU A 214 11.47 -10.22 19.41
C LEU A 214 12.28 -8.99 18.99
N LEU A 215 13.11 -9.13 17.94
CA LEU A 215 13.81 -8.00 17.33
C LEU A 215 12.84 -7.03 16.67
N SER A 216 11.77 -7.51 16.04
CA SER A 216 10.75 -6.65 15.49
C SER A 216 9.97 -5.91 16.55
N LEU A 217 9.63 -6.51 17.69
CA LEU A 217 9.01 -5.78 18.81
C LEU A 217 9.92 -4.67 19.38
N GLN A 218 11.24 -4.89 19.45
CA GLN A 218 12.22 -3.86 19.83
C GLN A 218 12.35 -2.74 18.78
N VAL A 219 12.37 -3.06 17.49
CA VAL A 219 12.44 -2.08 16.39
C VAL A 219 11.10 -1.34 16.18
N SER A 220 9.99 -2.00 16.50
CA SER A 220 8.61 -1.51 16.35
C SER A 220 8.10 -0.67 17.52
N GLY A 221 8.95 -0.39 18.51
CA GLY A 221 8.59 0.41 19.69
C GLY A 221 7.86 1.71 19.30
N GLY A 222 8.33 2.41 18.26
CA GLY A 222 7.68 3.63 17.76
C GLY A 222 6.30 3.40 17.10
N PHE A 223 6.08 2.25 16.46
CA PHE A 223 4.78 1.89 15.86
C PHE A 223 3.76 1.53 16.91
N LEU A 224 4.14 0.60 17.80
CA LEU A 224 3.29 0.14 18.89
C LEU A 224 3.00 1.29 19.82
N GLN A 225 3.96 2.17 20.07
CA GLN A 225 3.75 3.41 20.81
C GLN A 225 2.82 4.37 20.07
N LYS A 226 2.92 4.53 18.75
CA LYS A 226 1.98 5.36 17.96
C LYS A 226 0.56 4.80 17.96
N ILE A 227 0.39 3.50 17.78
CA ILE A 227 -0.92 2.82 17.87
C ILE A 227 -1.46 2.89 19.31
N TYR A 228 -0.62 2.66 20.31
CA TYR A 228 -0.97 2.78 21.73
C TYR A 228 -1.40 4.21 22.09
N TYR A 229 -0.67 5.23 21.60
CA TYR A 229 -1.06 6.63 21.74
C TYR A 229 -2.39 6.94 21.05
N GLN A 230 -2.65 6.37 19.87
CA GLN A 230 -3.96 6.50 19.20
C GLN A 230 -5.07 5.83 20.02
N LYS A 231 -4.83 4.67 20.63
CA LYS A 231 -5.77 3.98 21.53
C LYS A 231 -6.05 4.78 22.81
N LYS A 232 -5.04 5.46 23.38
CA LYS A 232 -5.19 6.31 24.57
C LYS A 232 -5.99 7.58 24.27
N ARG A 233 -5.76 8.21 23.10
CA ARG A 233 -6.41 9.47 22.70
C ARG A 233 -7.88 9.31 22.32
N THR A 234 -8.26 8.16 21.80
CA THR A 234 -9.67 7.83 21.47
C THR A 234 -10.51 7.49 22.70
N ARG A 235 -9.90 6.95 23.77
CA ARG A 235 -10.57 6.76 25.08
C ARG A 235 -10.89 8.07 25.80
N SER A 236 -10.12 9.13 25.55
CA SER A 236 -10.35 10.46 26.15
C SER A 236 -11.39 11.32 25.43
N SER A 237 -11.85 10.92 24.24
CA SER A 237 -12.87 11.65 23.45
C SER A 237 -14.27 11.03 23.53
N THR A 238 -14.46 10.02 24.38
CA THR A 238 -15.75 9.32 24.63
C THR A 238 -16.26 9.52 26.07
N THR A 239 -15.72 10.51 26.77
CA THR A 239 -16.19 11.03 28.07
C THR A 239 -16.49 12.51 27.92
#